data_AF-Q05VD4-F1
#
_entry.id   AF-Q05VD4-F1
#
_cell.length_a   1.000
_cell.length_b   1.000
_cell.length_c   1.000
_cell.angle_alpha   90.00
_cell.angle_beta   90.00
_cell.angle_gamma   90.00
#
_symmetry.space_group_name_H-M   'P 1'
#
loop_
_entity.id
_entity.type
_entity.pdbx_description
1 polymer ?
#
loop_
_entity_poly.entity_id
_entity_poly.type
_entity_poly.pdbx_seq_one_letter_code
_entity_poly.pdbx_strand_id
1 'polypeptide(L)'
;MGLPSHFHAGQKFCFRPQDLTYRHPRRSPEAFLIAALDLLILLALAHFVCDFGLQTDRMAREKIAGGDVTLNWRWWLVSHAATHGLAVALLTGIPLLGLAETVLHAIIDWSKGRLRFSLALDQSLHLACKLLWVVLWVSIQS
;
A
#
# COMPACT_ATOMS: atom_id res chain seq x y z
N MET A 1 -38.37 -35.76 -55.68
CA MET A 1 -37.41 -35.04 -54.81
C MET A 1 -37.88 -35.22 -53.38
N GLY A 2 -37.29 -35.99 -52.47
CA GLY A 2 -35.90 -36.44 -52.33
C GLY A 2 -35.19 -35.66 -51.22
N LEU A 3 -35.43 -36.06 -49.95
CA LEU A 3 -34.73 -35.92 -48.63
C LEU A 3 -33.56 -34.91 -48.44
N PRO A 4 -33.15 -34.51 -47.19
CA PRO A 4 -33.43 -35.18 -45.91
C PRO A 4 -33.79 -34.29 -44.70
N SER A 5 -34.54 -34.92 -43.80
CA SER A 5 -34.54 -34.73 -42.36
C SER A 5 -33.18 -35.07 -41.73
N HIS A 6 -32.54 -34.13 -41.04
CA HIS A 6 -31.50 -34.46 -40.05
C HIS A 6 -31.73 -33.68 -38.75
N PHE A 7 -32.40 -34.39 -37.84
CA PHE A 7 -32.33 -34.21 -36.41
C PHE A 7 -30.89 -34.59 -35.97
N HIS A 8 -30.19 -33.73 -35.23
CA HIS A 8 -29.01 -34.15 -34.47
C HIS A 8 -29.23 -33.88 -32.99
N ALA A 9 -29.52 -34.99 -32.32
CA ALA A 9 -29.59 -35.12 -30.88
C ALA A 9 -28.22 -34.89 -30.23
N GLY A 10 -28.23 -34.20 -29.09
CA GLY A 10 -27.35 -34.49 -27.96
C GLY A 10 -25.85 -34.32 -28.17
N GLN A 11 -25.35 -33.08 -28.05
CA GLN A 11 -24.07 -32.89 -27.37
C GLN A 11 -24.32 -33.03 -25.87
N LYS A 12 -24.27 -34.27 -25.39
CA LYS A 12 -24.03 -34.52 -23.96
C LYS A 12 -22.64 -33.95 -23.67
N PHE A 13 -22.60 -32.76 -23.06
CA PHE A 13 -21.39 -32.26 -22.42
C PHE A 13 -21.07 -33.25 -21.28
N CYS A 14 -20.23 -34.23 -21.58
CA CYS A 14 -19.69 -35.15 -20.59
C CYS A 14 -18.76 -34.32 -19.71
N PHE A 15 -19.29 -33.70 -18.67
CA PHE A 15 -18.48 -33.16 -17.58
C PHE A 15 -17.76 -34.34 -16.93
N ARG A 16 -16.49 -34.53 -17.29
CA ARG A 16 -15.61 -35.51 -16.66
C ARG A 16 -15.29 -34.97 -15.25
N PRO A 17 -15.64 -35.66 -14.14
CA PRO A 17 -15.47 -35.14 -12.78
C PRO A 17 -14.02 -35.17 -12.26
N GLN A 18 -13.00 -35.00 -13.12
CA GLN A 18 -11.59 -35.19 -12.75
C GLN A 18 -10.68 -33.97 -12.94
N ASP A 19 -11.17 -32.85 -13.47
CA ASP A 19 -10.36 -31.62 -13.62
C ASP A 19 -10.53 -30.63 -12.45
N LEU A 20 -10.69 -31.14 -11.22
CA LEU A 20 -10.79 -30.35 -9.99
C LEU A 20 -9.42 -30.11 -9.31
N THR A 21 -8.35 -30.04 -10.10
CA THR A 21 -7.08 -29.47 -9.64
C THR A 21 -6.67 -28.32 -10.55
N TYR A 22 -7.50 -27.28 -10.62
CA TYR A 22 -7.02 -25.97 -11.06
C TYR A 22 -6.00 -25.48 -10.02
N ARG A 23 -4.76 -25.92 -10.20
CA ARG A 23 -3.62 -25.48 -9.41
C ARG A 23 -3.29 -24.09 -9.94
N HIS A 24 -3.64 -23.05 -9.17
CA HIS A 24 -3.24 -21.68 -9.49
C HIS A 24 -1.75 -21.68 -9.85
N PRO A 25 -1.34 -21.06 -10.98
CA PRO A 25 0.06 -20.95 -11.31
C PRO A 25 0.78 -20.28 -10.15
N ARG A 26 1.77 -20.96 -9.54
CA ARG A 26 2.69 -20.28 -8.63
C ARG A 26 3.35 -19.18 -9.45
N ARG A 27 3.28 -17.92 -8.99
CA ARG A 27 4.06 -16.84 -9.60
C ARG A 27 5.52 -17.27 -9.61
N SER A 28 6.19 -17.08 -10.75
CA SER A 28 7.64 -17.29 -10.79
C SER A 28 8.33 -16.31 -9.83
N PRO A 29 9.49 -16.66 -9.25
CA PRO A 29 10.20 -15.79 -8.32
C PRO A 29 10.48 -14.39 -8.89
N GLU A 30 10.75 -14.30 -10.18
CA GLU A 30 10.93 -13.03 -10.90
C GLU A 30 9.67 -12.14 -10.88
N ALA A 31 8.48 -12.71 -11.10
CA ALA A 31 7.21 -11.98 -11.06
C ALA A 31 6.90 -11.46 -9.64
N PHE A 32 7.33 -12.20 -8.62
CA PHE A 32 7.21 -11.76 -7.23
C PHE A 32 8.17 -10.60 -6.91
N LEU A 33 9.43 -10.66 -7.38
CA LEU A 33 10.39 -9.57 -7.21
C LEU A 33 9.95 -8.29 -7.93
N ILE A 34 9.41 -8.40 -9.15
CA ILE A 34 8.85 -7.27 -9.88
C ILE A 34 7.70 -6.64 -9.08
N ALA A 35 6.78 -7.45 -8.56
CA ALA A 35 5.67 -6.94 -7.74
C ALA A 35 6.15 -6.21 -6.46
N ALA A 36 7.21 -6.71 -5.80
CA ALA A 36 7.79 -6.06 -4.64
C ALA A 36 8.44 -4.71 -5.00
N LEU A 37 9.14 -4.65 -6.14
CA LEU A 37 9.74 -3.41 -6.64
C LEU A 37 8.66 -2.38 -7.04
N ASP A 38 7.62 -2.82 -7.75
CA ASP A 38 6.49 -1.97 -8.13
C ASP A 38 5.82 -1.38 -6.88
N LEU A 39 5.61 -2.21 -5.86
CA LEU A 39 5.05 -1.76 -4.59
C LEU A 39 5.96 -0.73 -3.90
N LEU A 40 7.28 -0.94 -3.89
CA LEU A 40 8.23 0.02 -3.32
C LEU A 40 8.15 1.37 -4.01
N ILE A 41 8.14 1.37 -5.35
CA ILE A 41 8.02 2.58 -6.17
C ILE A 41 6.70 3.30 -5.86
N LEU A 42 5.58 2.56 -5.84
CA LEU A 42 4.27 3.13 -5.54
C LEU A 42 4.21 3.72 -4.13
N LEU A 43 4.76 3.05 -3.12
CA LEU A 43 4.80 3.58 -1.75
C LEU A 43 5.67 4.83 -1.63
N ALA A 44 6.79 4.91 -2.36
CA ALA A 44 7.65 6.09 -2.40
C ALA A 44 6.96 7.28 -3.10
N LEU A 45 6.28 7.03 -4.22
CA LEU A 45 5.50 8.07 -4.91
C LEU A 45 4.31 8.55 -4.06
N ALA A 46 3.59 7.63 -3.44
CA ALA A 46 2.47 7.95 -2.56
C ALA A 46 2.93 8.77 -1.35
N HIS A 47 4.11 8.48 -0.80
CA HIS A 47 4.73 9.30 0.24
C HIS A 47 4.91 10.75 -0.22
N PHE A 48 5.48 10.98 -1.40
CA PHE A 48 5.65 12.34 -1.92
C PHE A 48 4.31 13.04 -2.18
N VAL A 49 3.30 12.32 -2.68
CA VAL A 49 1.95 12.86 -2.82
C VAL A 49 1.39 13.28 -1.46
N CYS A 50 1.56 12.48 -0.42
CA CYS A 50 1.06 12.80 0.92
C CYS A 50 1.80 14.00 1.54
N ASP A 51 3.13 14.04 1.44
CA ASP A 51 3.98 15.07 2.07
C ASP A 51 3.97 16.42 1.35
N PHE A 52 3.84 16.42 0.03
CA PHE A 52 3.98 17.64 -0.77
C PHE A 52 2.70 18.02 -1.52
N GLY A 53 1.85 17.05 -1.85
CA GLY A 53 0.58 17.30 -2.54
C GLY A 53 -0.59 17.53 -1.58
N LEU A 54 -0.72 16.66 -0.56
CA LEU A 54 -1.88 16.66 0.34
C LEU A 54 -1.63 17.42 1.65
N GLN A 55 -0.37 17.53 2.09
CA GLN A 55 -0.02 18.33 3.25
C GLN A 55 -0.08 19.82 2.91
N THR A 56 -0.95 20.55 3.60
CA THR A 56 -0.99 22.01 3.49
C THR A 56 0.12 22.67 4.32
N ASP A 57 0.51 23.90 3.95
CA ASP A 57 1.44 24.72 4.74
C ASP A 57 1.03 24.86 6.20
N ARG A 58 -0.29 24.92 6.46
CA ARG A 58 -0.83 24.98 7.81
C ARG A 58 -0.54 23.69 8.57
N MET A 59 -0.90 22.53 8.00
CA MET A 59 -0.63 21.23 8.61
C MET A 59 0.86 21.05 8.89
N ALA A 60 1.73 21.46 7.96
CA ALA A 60 3.18 21.36 8.12
C ALA A 60 3.70 22.14 9.35
N ARG A 61 3.09 23.28 9.68
CA ARG A 61 3.46 24.12 10.82
C ARG A 61 2.79 23.67 12.12
N GLU A 62 1.48 23.42 12.06
CA GLU A 62 0.68 23.12 13.25
C GLU A 62 0.80 21.66 13.72
N LYS A 63 1.38 20.74 12.92
CA LYS A 63 1.71 19.37 13.39
C LYS A 63 2.87 19.32 14.40
N ILE A 64 3.61 20.40 14.53
CA ILE A 64 4.75 20.52 15.45
C ILE A 64 4.23 20.76 16.88
N ALA A 65 4.81 20.07 17.86
CA ALA A 65 4.39 20.21 19.26
C ALA A 65 4.42 21.67 19.73
N GLY A 66 3.26 22.16 20.19
CA GLY A 66 3.07 23.55 20.62
C GLY A 66 2.70 24.52 19.50
N GLY A 67 2.59 24.06 18.25
CA GLY A 67 2.12 24.82 17.09
C GLY A 67 0.60 25.00 17.02
N ASP A 68 -0.09 24.98 18.17
CA ASP A 68 -1.55 24.93 18.28
C ASP A 68 -2.15 26.30 17.96
N VAL A 69 -2.55 26.53 16.71
CA VAL A 69 -3.25 27.76 16.31
C VAL A 69 -4.73 27.48 16.08
N THR A 70 -5.05 26.43 15.32
CA THR A 70 -6.45 26.10 14.98
C THR A 70 -6.96 24.82 15.59
N LEU A 71 -6.08 23.83 15.73
CA LEU A 71 -6.35 22.56 16.42
C LEU A 71 -5.12 22.18 17.23
N ASN A 72 -5.30 21.29 18.20
CA ASN A 72 -4.16 20.72 18.91
C ASN A 72 -3.23 19.98 17.94
N TRP A 73 -1.92 20.17 18.06
CA TRP A 73 -0.90 19.64 17.17
C TRP A 73 -0.98 18.14 16.99
N ARG A 74 -1.48 17.41 18.01
CA ARG A 74 -1.66 15.96 17.92
C ARG A 74 -2.68 15.58 16.85
N TRP A 75 -3.74 16.37 16.66
CA TRP A 75 -4.71 16.13 15.59
C TRP A 75 -4.08 16.36 14.22
N TRP A 76 -3.27 17.41 14.07
CA TRP A 76 -2.53 17.65 12.83
C TRP A 76 -1.52 16.54 12.53
N LEU A 77 -0.72 16.15 13.52
CA LEU A 77 0.26 15.08 13.39
C LEU A 77 -0.39 13.74 13.07
N VAL A 78 -1.40 13.33 13.83
CA VAL A 78 -2.07 12.04 13.63
C VAL A 78 -2.80 12.03 12.29
N SER A 79 -3.45 13.13 11.87
CA SER A 79 -4.13 13.19 10.57
C SER A 79 -3.15 13.10 9.41
N HIS A 80 -2.00 13.76 9.51
CA HIS A 80 -0.93 13.66 8.53
C HIS A 80 -0.40 12.23 8.43
N ALA A 81 -0.02 11.64 9.57
CA ALA A 81 0.47 10.26 9.63
C ALA A 81 -0.59 9.23 9.19
N ALA A 82 -1.87 9.48 9.48
CA ALA A 82 -2.98 8.63 9.04
C ALA A 82 -3.19 8.70 7.52
N THR A 83 -2.88 9.83 6.87
CA THR A 83 -2.92 9.96 5.41
C THR A 83 -1.89 9.02 4.77
N HIS A 84 -0.67 8.96 5.32
CA HIS A 84 0.35 7.99 4.90
C HIS A 84 -0.04 6.54 5.22
N GLY A 85 -0.62 6.31 6.40
CA GLY A 85 -1.12 4.99 6.78
C GLY A 85 -2.21 4.49 5.84
N LEU A 86 -3.14 5.37 5.42
CA LEU A 86 -4.15 5.06 4.44
C LEU A 86 -3.53 4.69 3.08
N ALA A 87 -2.53 5.45 2.62
CA ALA A 87 -1.82 5.11 1.38
C ALA A 87 -1.16 3.72 1.45
N VAL A 88 -0.49 3.40 2.56
CA VAL A 88 0.10 2.06 2.77
C VAL A 88 -0.99 0.97 2.81
N ALA A 89 -2.09 1.18 3.54
CA ALA A 89 -3.18 0.21 3.60
C ALA A 89 -3.77 -0.10 2.22
N LEU A 90 -4.01 0.95 1.41
CA LEU A 90 -4.59 0.81 0.08
C LEU A 90 -3.63 0.10 -0.90
N LEU A 91 -2.35 0.45 -0.88
CA LEU A 91 -1.37 -0.09 -1.82
C LEU A 91 -0.91 -1.50 -1.46
N THR A 92 -0.82 -1.83 -0.17
CA THR A 92 -0.46 -3.19 0.28
C THR A 92 -1.65 -4.14 0.33
N GLY A 93 -2.88 -3.60 0.42
CA GLY A 93 -4.09 -4.37 0.72
C GLY A 93 -4.20 -4.83 2.17
N ILE A 94 -3.33 -4.35 3.07
CA ILE A 94 -3.24 -4.82 4.47
C ILE A 94 -3.43 -3.63 5.42
N PRO A 95 -4.64 -3.44 5.99
CA PRO A 95 -4.93 -2.32 6.89
C PRO A 95 -4.01 -2.23 8.11
N LEU A 96 -3.53 -3.36 8.63
CA LEU A 96 -2.60 -3.39 9.76
C LEU A 96 -1.24 -2.77 9.44
N LEU A 97 -0.73 -2.93 8.20
CA LEU A 97 0.49 -2.24 7.78
C LEU A 97 0.26 -0.73 7.67
N GLY A 98 -0.93 -0.31 7.24
CA GLY A 98 -1.31 1.09 7.26
C GLY A 98 -1.37 1.70 8.66
N LEU A 99 -1.95 0.98 9.63
CA LEU A 99 -1.95 1.40 11.03
C LEU A 99 -0.53 1.50 11.59
N ALA A 100 0.33 0.53 11.26
CA ALA A 100 1.74 0.55 11.66
C ALA A 100 2.50 1.74 11.06
N GLU A 101 2.26 2.07 9.78
CA GLU A 101 2.76 3.29 9.16
C GLU A 101 2.28 4.53 9.90
N THR A 102 1.00 4.64 10.24
CA THR A 102 0.50 5.82 11.00
C THR A 102 1.28 6.02 12.30
N VAL A 103 1.56 4.95 13.04
CA VAL A 103 2.33 5.05 14.28
C VAL A 103 3.78 5.44 14.00
N LEU A 104 4.46 4.74 13.10
CA LEU A 104 5.89 4.96 12.83
C LEU A 104 6.14 6.33 12.19
N HIS A 105 5.26 6.75 11.29
CA HIS A 105 5.32 8.07 10.65
C HIS A 105 5.14 9.20 11.66
N ALA A 106 4.15 9.08 12.56
CA ALA A 106 3.97 10.05 13.63
C ALA A 106 5.20 10.15 14.55
N ILE A 107 5.87 9.01 14.83
CA ILE A 107 7.12 8.98 15.60
C ILE A 107 8.25 9.71 14.88
N ILE A 108 8.45 9.48 13.57
CA ILE A 108 9.50 10.14 12.78
C ILE A 108 9.26 11.65 12.76
N ASP A 109 8.05 12.09 12.43
CA ASP A 109 7.68 13.50 12.38
C ASP A 109 7.81 14.21 13.73
N TRP A 110 7.37 13.56 14.81
CA TRP A 110 7.53 14.10 16.16
C TRP A 110 9.02 14.20 16.54
N SER A 111 9.82 13.19 16.17
CA SER A 111 11.26 13.17 16.40
C SER A 111 11.98 14.26 15.62
N LYS A 112 11.57 14.54 14.39
CA LYS A 112 12.09 15.66 13.58
C LYS A 112 11.94 16.99 14.30
N GLY A 113 10.76 17.27 14.86
CA GLY A 113 10.52 18.50 15.63
C GLY A 113 11.41 18.64 16.87
N ARG A 114 11.72 17.52 17.52
CA ARG A 114 12.54 17.47 18.74
C ARG A 114 14.05 17.48 18.49
N LEU A 115 14.51 16.73 17.48
CA LEU A 115 15.92 16.51 17.17
C LEU A 115 16.44 17.41 16.05
N ARG A 116 15.55 18.16 15.37
CA ARG A 116 15.85 19.10 14.29
C ARG A 116 16.61 18.47 13.12
N PHE A 117 16.06 17.40 12.54
CA PHE A 117 16.63 16.77 11.36
C PHE A 117 16.69 17.72 10.16
N SER A 118 17.66 17.47 9.26
CA SER A 118 17.61 18.05 7.92
C SER A 118 16.43 17.45 7.15
N LEU A 119 15.90 18.20 6.18
CA LEU A 119 14.83 17.71 5.32
C LEU A 119 15.25 16.45 4.55
N ALA A 120 16.52 16.36 4.13
CA ALA A 120 17.03 15.18 3.45
C ALA A 120 17.01 13.93 4.34
N LEU A 121 17.41 14.05 5.62
CA LEU A 121 17.39 12.93 6.55
C LEU A 121 15.95 12.50 6.87
N ASP A 122 15.07 13.48 7.08
CA ASP A 122 13.65 13.27 7.32
C ASP A 122 12.99 12.43 6.21
N GLN A 123 13.15 12.85 4.95
CA GLN A 123 12.60 12.13 3.80
C GLN A 123 13.23 10.75 3.63
N SER A 124 14.53 10.61 3.95
CA SER A 124 15.23 9.31 3.89
C SER A 124 14.67 8.31 4.90
N LEU A 125 14.34 8.75 6.13
CA LEU A 125 13.74 7.90 7.15
C LEU A 125 12.34 7.42 6.74
N HIS A 126 11.54 8.28 6.12
CA HIS A 126 10.22 7.90 5.63
C HIS A 126 10.29 6.92 4.44
N LEU A 127 11.25 7.08 3.52
CA LEU A 127 11.48 6.11 2.45
C LEU A 127 12.00 4.77 2.99
N ALA A 128 12.86 4.79 4.01
CA ALA A 128 13.30 3.57 4.71
C ALA A 128 12.12 2.85 5.38
N CYS A 129 11.16 3.60 5.94
CA CYS A 129 9.91 3.06 6.45
C CYS A 129 9.09 2.35 5.36
N LYS A 130 9.03 2.90 4.13
CA LYS A 130 8.36 2.23 3.00
C LYS A 130 9.04 0.93 2.61
N LEU A 131 10.37 0.90 2.58
CA LEU A 131 11.14 -0.31 2.34
C LEU A 131 10.83 -1.40 3.38
N LEU A 132 10.75 -1.03 4.66
CA LEU A 132 10.35 -1.94 5.73
C LEU A 132 8.98 -2.58 5.46
N TRP A 133 7.99 -1.81 4.99
CA TRP A 133 6.67 -2.36 4.67
C TRP A 133 6.69 -3.33 3.49
N VAL A 134 7.50 -3.09 2.47
CA VAL A 134 7.67 -4.03 1.36
C VAL A 134 8.29 -5.34 1.85
N VAL A 135 9.29 -5.29 2.73
CA VAL A 135 9.91 -6.49 3.32
C VAL A 135 8.89 -7.30 4.13
N LEU A 136 8.07 -6.63 4.94
CA LEU A 136 7.03 -7.29 5.73
C LEU A 136 5.91 -7.84 4.84
N TRP A 137 5.48 -7.08 3.83
CA TRP A 137 4.50 -7.55 2.84
C TRP A 137 5.02 -8.82 2.15
N VAL A 138 6.27 -8.84 1.70
CA VAL A 138 6.90 -10.03 1.11
C VAL A 138 6.88 -11.21 2.08
N SER A 139 7.24 -10.96 3.34
CA SER A 139 7.34 -11.99 4.37
C SER A 139 5.98 -12.61 4.72
N ILE A 140 4.88 -11.85 4.63
CA ILE A 140 3.51 -12.34 4.84
C ILE A 140 3.02 -13.23 3.70
N GLN A 141 3.55 -13.02 2.49
CA GLN A 141 3.13 -13.71 1.27
C GLN A 141 3.98 -14.96 0.94
N SER A 142 5.03 -15.22 1.74
CA SER A 142 6.01 -16.29 1.54
C SER A 142 5.60 -17.61 2.17
#